data_AF-A0A3A0EXG0-F1
#
_entry.id   AF-A0A3A0EXG0-F1
#
_cell.length_a   1.000
_cell.length_b   1.000
_cell.length_c   1.000
_cell.angle_alpha   90.00
_cell.angle_beta   90.00
_cell.angle_gamma   90.00
#
_symmetry.space_group_name_H-M   'P 1'
#
loop_
_entity.id
_entity.type
_entity.pdbx_description
1 polymer ?
#
loop_
_entity_poly.entity_id
_entity_poly.type
_entity_poly.pdbx_seq_one_letter_code
_entity_poly.pdbx_strand_id
1 'polypeptide(L)' 'LLRAALGDAGVGAAECALVGDIGSDVEAARALGMRAVLVPTPVTRRDEVRAAPELAPDLDTAARRLLRGGP' A
#
# COMPACT_ATOMS: atom_id res chain seq x y z
N LEU A 1 4.07 13.50 -1.50
CA LEU A 1 3.13 13.06 -2.56
C LEU A 1 1.79 12.64 -1.98
N LEU A 2 1.71 11.59 -1.16
CA LEU A 2 0.42 11.08 -0.65
C LEU A 2 -0.48 12.11 0.05
N ARG A 3 0.07 12.99 0.90
CA ARG A 3 -0.72 14.08 1.52
C ARG A 3 -1.35 15.01 0.48
N ALA A 4 -0.61 15.35 -0.58
CA ALA A 4 -1.12 16.20 -1.65
C ALA A 4 -2.21 15.48 -2.43
N ALA A 5 -1.98 14.21 -2.80
CA ALA A 5 -2.97 13.39 -3.49
C ALA A 5 -4.29 13.25 -2.71
N LEU A 6 -4.21 13.04 -1.39
CA LEU A 6 -5.40 13.01 -0.51
C LEU A 6 -6.14 14.35 -0.51
N GLY A 7 -5.39 15.47 -0.45
CA GLY A 7 -5.95 16.82 -0.50
C GLY A 7 -6.64 17.12 -1.83
N ASP A 8 -6.00 16.77 -2.95
CA ASP A 8 -6.52 16.99 -4.31
C ASP A 8 -7.76 16.12 -4.58
N ALA A 9 -7.78 14.89 -4.08
CA ALA A 9 -8.90 13.97 -4.21
C ALA A 9 -10.03 14.24 -3.20
N GLY A 10 -9.79 15.02 -2.14
CA GLY A 10 -10.78 15.33 -1.11
C GLY A 10 -11.23 14.12 -0.27
N VAL A 11 -10.36 13.12 -0.10
CA VAL A 11 -10.67 11.86 0.60
C VAL A 11 -9.80 11.68 1.86
N GLY A 12 -10.35 11.02 2.88
CA GLY A 12 -9.62 10.70 4.09
C GLY A 12 -8.58 9.59 3.87
N ALA A 13 -7.46 9.67 4.59
CA ALA A 13 -6.43 8.63 4.55
C ALA A 13 -6.95 7.23 4.94
N ALA A 14 -7.90 7.18 5.88
CA ALA A 14 -8.54 5.93 6.33
C ALA A 14 -9.45 5.30 5.26
N GLU A 15 -9.87 6.08 4.25
CA GLU A 15 -10.69 5.63 3.13
C GLU A 15 -9.82 5.22 1.92
N CYS A 16 -8.51 5.39 2.04
CA CYS A 16 -7.55 5.13 0.97
C CYS A 16 -6.62 3.97 1.32
N ALA A 17 -6.21 3.26 0.27
CA ALA A 17 -5.13 2.29 0.35
C ALA A 17 -4.04 2.64 -0.67
N LEU A 18 -2.80 2.36 -0.30
CA LEU A 18 -1.67 2.42 -1.21
C LEU A 18 -1.24 1.01 -1.61
N VAL A 19 -0.93 0.83 -2.89
CA VAL A 19 -0.23 -0.33 -3.43
C VAL A 19 1.11 0.15 -3.97
N GLY A 20 2.21 -0.40 -3.45
CA GLY A 20 3.57 -0.03 -3.85
C GLY A 20 4.49 -1.25 -3.86
N ASP A 21 5.69 -1.13 -4.43
CA ASP A 21 6.60 -2.26 -4.64
C ASP A 21 7.83 -2.27 -3.72
N ILE A 22 8.04 -1.18 -2.97
CA ILE A 22 9.16 -1.05 -2.03
C ILE A 22 8.69 -0.64 -0.63
N GLY A 23 9.56 -0.90 0.36
CA GLY A 23 9.28 -0.62 1.76
C GLY A 23 8.95 0.86 2.05
N SER A 24 9.59 1.80 1.34
CA SER A 24 9.34 3.24 1.56
C SER A 24 7.93 3.68 1.24
N ASP A 25 7.27 3.05 0.25
CA ASP A 25 5.88 3.39 -0.09
C ASP A 25 4.94 2.94 1.03
N VAL A 26 5.18 1.74 1.54
CA VAL A 26 4.45 1.17 2.69
C VAL A 26 4.61 2.06 3.92
N GLU A 27 5.84 2.47 4.24
CA GLU A 27 6.12 3.36 5.36
C GLU A 27 5.43 4.72 5.20
N ALA A 28 5.49 5.32 4.01
CA ALA A 28 4.86 6.60 3.72
C ALA A 28 3.33 6.54 3.88
N ALA A 29 2.69 5.48 3.39
CA ALA A 29 1.26 5.27 3.54
C ALA A 29 0.86 5.07 5.01
N ARG A 30 1.62 4.24 5.75
CA ARG A 30 1.38 4.00 7.18
C ARG A 30 1.54 5.26 8.04
N ALA A 31 2.51 6.12 7.72
CA ALA A 31 2.70 7.40 8.40
C ALA A 31 1.49 8.36 8.25
N LEU A 32 0.59 8.08 7.30
CA LEU A 32 -0.66 8.80 7.09
C LEU A 32 -1.89 8.05 7.61
N GLY A 33 -1.72 6.86 8.17
CA GLY A 33 -2.84 6.01 8.59
C GLY A 33 -3.58 5.33 7.44
N MET A 34 -2.98 5.29 6.25
CA MET A 34 -3.53 4.55 5.11
C MET A 34 -3.24 3.05 5.25
N ARG A 35 -4.11 2.20 4.70
CA ARG A 35 -3.78 0.80 4.44
C ARG A 35 -2.70 0.72 3.37
N ALA A 36 -1.75 -0.19 3.50
CA ALA A 36 -0.63 -0.32 2.57
C ALA A 36 -0.40 -1.78 2.20
N VAL A 37 -0.36 -2.07 0.90
CA VAL A 37 -0.11 -3.41 0.34
C VAL A 37 1.20 -3.37 -0.45
N LEU A 38 2.14 -4.23 -0.08
CA LEU A 38 3.37 -4.42 -0.86
C LEU A 38 3.10 -5.44 -1.98
N VAL A 39 3.45 -5.08 -3.21
CA VAL A 39 3.51 -5.99 -4.37
C VAL A 39 4.95 -6.05 -4.86
N PRO A 40 5.73 -7.06 -4.43
CA PRO A 40 7.17 -7.06 -4.65
C PRO A 40 7.53 -7.29 -6.11
N THR A 41 8.57 -6.61 -6.57
CA THR A 41 9.26 -6.87 -7.83
C THR A 41 10.52 -7.72 -7.57
N PRO A 42 11.21 -8.21 -8.61
CA PRO A 42 12.45 -8.97 -8.43
C PRO A 42 13.58 -8.21 -7.69
N VAL A 43 13.48 -6.88 -7.60
CA VAL A 43 14.48 -6.02 -6.92
C VAL A 43 14.04 -5.60 -5.51
N THR A 44 12.79 -5.86 -5.11
CA THR A 44 12.33 -5.59 -3.75
C THR A 44 13.14 -6.41 -2.75
N ARG A 45 13.67 -5.75 -1.71
CA ARG A 45 14.55 -6.42 -0.75
C ARG A 45 13.77 -7.41 0.12
N ARG A 46 14.40 -8.52 0.48
CA ARG A 46 13.77 -9.54 1.36
C ARG A 46 13.39 -8.99 2.74
N ASP A 47 14.10 -7.97 3.23
CA ASP A 47 13.75 -7.31 4.50
C ASP A 47 12.47 -6.47 4.36
N GLU A 48 12.29 -5.78 3.23
CA GLU A 48 11.07 -5.01 2.94
C GLU A 48 9.85 -5.94 2.86
N VAL A 49 9.99 -7.08 2.18
CA VAL A 49 8.93 -8.11 2.11
C VAL A 49 8.58 -8.65 3.49
N ARG A 50 9.59 -8.88 4.34
CA ARG A 50 9.37 -9.38 5.72
C ARG A 50 8.75 -8.33 6.65
N ALA A 51 9.04 -7.06 6.43
CA ALA A 51 8.51 -5.95 7.22
C ALA A 51 7.10 -5.51 6.77
N ALA A 52 6.68 -5.88 5.55
CA ALA A 52 5.39 -5.49 5.01
C ALA A 52 4.23 -6.10 5.82
N PRO A 53 3.27 -5.28 6.29
CA PRO A 53 2.12 -5.78 7.03
C PRO A 53 1.14 -6.55 6.16
N GLU A 54 1.09 -6.21 4.87
CA GLU A 54 0.24 -6.84 3.88
C GLU A 54 1.02 -7.00 2.58
N LEU A 55 0.98 -8.21 2.04
CA LEU A 55 1.71 -8.60 0.84
C LEU A 55 0.74 -9.20 -0.17
N ALA A 56 0.80 -8.76 -1.42
CA ALA A 56 0.13 -9.39 -2.54
C ALA A 56 1.16 -9.80 -3.61
N PRO A 57 0.98 -10.96 -4.27
CA PRO A 57 1.92 -11.45 -5.29
C PRO A 57 1.87 -10.62 -6.59
N ASP A 58 0.76 -9.93 -6.84
CA ASP A 58 0.51 -9.13 -8.03
C ASP A 58 -0.58 -8.06 -7.77
N LEU A 59 -0.72 -7.14 -8.72
CA LEU A 59 -1.68 -6.03 -8.64
C LEU A 59 -3.14 -6.50 -8.68
N ASP A 60 -3.46 -7.57 -9.40
CA ASP A 60 -4.84 -8.08 -9.49
C ASP A 60 -5.29 -8.63 -8.13
N THR A 61 -4.43 -9.39 -7.46
CA THR A 61 -4.67 -9.89 -6.11
C THR A 61 -4.80 -8.74 -5.11
N ALA A 62 -3.95 -7.72 -5.20
CA ALA A 62 -4.03 -6.53 -4.36
C ALA A 62 -5.38 -5.81 -4.55
N ALA A 63 -5.77 -5.52 -5.79
CA ALA A 63 -7.02 -4.83 -6.12
C ALA A 63 -8.24 -5.62 -5.63
N ARG A 64 -8.26 -6.95 -5.83
CA ARG A 64 -9.35 -7.81 -5.36
C ARG A 64 -9.50 -7.78 -3.84
N ARG A 65 -8.40 -7.80 -3.08
CA ARG A 65 -8.44 -7.70 -1.61
C ARG A 65 -8.96 -6.36 -1.13
N LEU A 66 -8.51 -5.28 -1.75
CA LEU A 66 -8.95 -3.93 -1.41
C LEU A 66 -10.44 -3.72 -1.68
N LEU A 67 -10.95 -4.18 -2.83
CA LEU A 67 -12.34 -3.98 -3.23
C LEU A 67 -13.35 -4.91 -2.51
N ARG A 68 -12.90 -6.04 -1.96
CA ARG A 68 -13.79 -7.01 -1.29
C ARG A 68 -13.94 -6.80 0.22
N GLY A 69 -13.19 -5.86 0.82
CA GLY A 69 -13.35 -5.49 2.23
C GLY A 69 -12.95 -6.57 3.24
N GLY A 70 -12.06 -7.51 2.91
CA GLY A 70 -11.64 -8.59 3.81
C GLY A 70 -10.21 -9.09 3.53
N PRO A 71 -9.58 -9.79 4.51
CA PRO A 71 -8.12 -9.88 4.71
C PRO A 71 -7.31 -10.32 3.50
#